data_AF-A0A7S7ZDR7-F1
#
_entry.id   AF-A0A7S7ZDR7-F1
#
_cell.length_a   1.000
_cell.length_b   1.000
_cell.length_c   1.000
_cell.angle_alpha   90.00
_cell.angle_beta   90.00
_cell.angle_gamma   90.00
#
_symmetry.space_group_name_H-M   'P 1'
#
loop_
_entity.id
_entity.type
_entity.pdbx_description
1 polymer ?
#
loop_
_entity_poly.entity_id
_entity_poly.type
_entity_poly.pdbx_seq_one_letter_code
_entity_poly.pdbx_strand_id
1 'polypeptide(L)'
;MISKSIPPLLVALLLMPQLATATTVRPRINTIAVHSHADPIEGRQIAAPPWSAACMTDHGPSACGEPMWIYGPRSQISQYRSAF
;
A
#
# COMPACT_ATOMS: atom_id res chain seq x y z
N MET A 1 10.36 14.42 59.28
CA MET A 1 9.85 14.47 57.90
C MET A 1 10.94 13.93 56.98
N ILE A 2 10.74 12.75 56.40
CA ILE A 2 11.69 12.12 55.47
C ILE A 2 11.33 12.56 54.06
N SER A 3 12.23 13.31 53.42
CA SER A 3 12.13 13.66 52.01
C SER A 3 12.41 12.42 51.18
N LYS A 4 11.45 12.00 50.36
CA LYS A 4 11.51 10.77 49.56
C LYS A 4 12.02 11.13 48.17
N SER A 5 13.34 11.20 48.01
CA SER A 5 13.98 11.39 46.70
C SER A 5 13.78 10.13 45.86
N ILE A 6 13.09 10.26 44.73
CA ILE A 6 12.92 9.15 43.78
C ILE A 6 14.30 8.82 43.20
N PRO A 7 14.78 7.57 43.29
CA PRO A 7 16.10 7.21 42.79
C PRO A 7 16.11 7.29 41.25
N PRO A 8 17.17 7.87 40.65
CA PRO A 8 17.26 8.08 39.19
C PRO A 8 17.23 6.78 38.38
N LEU A 9 17.43 5.64 39.03
CA LEU A 9 17.29 4.30 38.44
C LEU A 9 15.87 4.01 37.93
N LEU A 10 14.83 4.49 38.60
CA LEU A 10 13.44 4.29 38.17
C LEU A 10 13.13 5.07 36.88
N VAL A 11 13.75 6.22 36.68
CA VAL A 11 13.63 7.02 35.45
C VAL A 11 14.34 6.33 34.29
N ALA A 12 15.55 5.79 34.51
CA ALA A 12 16.32 5.09 33.48
C ALA A 12 15.62 3.80 32.99
N LEU A 13 14.96 3.06 33.89
CA LEU A 13 14.23 1.83 33.56
C LEU A 13 13.00 2.07 32.66
N LEU A 14 12.37 3.24 32.76
CA LEU A 14 11.17 3.58 31.96
C LEU A 14 11.49 4.03 30.53
N LEU A 15 12.76 4.34 30.20
CA LEU A 15 13.15 4.75 28.84
C LEU A 15 13.43 3.58 27.89
N MET A 16 13.72 2.38 28.41
CA MET A 16 14.05 1.21 27.59
C MET A 16 12.90 0.64 26.72
N PRO A 17 11.59 0.69 27.11
CA PRO A 17 10.53 0.11 26.28
C PRO A 17 10.21 0.94 25.02
N GLN A 18 10.66 2.20 24.95
CA GLN A 18 10.28 3.15 23.89
C GLN A 18 11.04 2.89 22.58
N LEU A 19 12.22 2.25 22.64
CA LEU A 19 13.07 2.01 21.46
C LEU A 19 12.65 0.80 20.63
N ALA A 20 11.65 0.02 21.04
CA ALA A 20 11.27 -1.24 20.40
C ALA A 20 10.12 -1.14 19.38
N THR A 21 9.67 0.06 19.01
CA THR A 21 8.72 0.22 17.89
C THR A 21 9.45 0.56 16.61
N ALA A 22 10.25 -0.40 16.11
CA ALA A 22 10.63 -0.39 14.72
C ALA A 22 9.38 -0.74 13.89
N THR A 23 8.68 0.26 13.35
CA THR A 23 7.80 0.06 12.20
C THR A 23 8.67 -0.40 11.05
N THR A 24 8.83 -1.71 10.94
CA THR A 24 9.37 -2.34 9.74
C THR A 24 8.33 -2.13 8.66
N VAL A 25 8.43 -1.00 7.95
CA VAL A 25 7.82 -0.88 6.62
C VAL A 25 8.56 -1.92 5.79
N ARG A 26 8.01 -3.13 5.72
CA ARG A 26 8.51 -4.15 4.83
C ARG A 26 8.29 -3.56 3.44
N PRO A 27 9.35 -3.20 2.68
CA PRO A 27 9.16 -2.87 1.29
C PRO A 27 8.46 -4.08 0.70
N ARG A 28 7.26 -3.90 0.13
CA ARG A 28 6.72 -4.90 -0.77
C ARG A 28 7.67 -4.91 -1.96
N ILE A 29 8.71 -5.73 -1.85
CA ILE A 29 9.38 -6.25 -3.02
C ILE A 29 8.32 -7.16 -3.63
N ASN A 30 7.46 -6.58 -4.47
CA ASN A 30 6.82 -7.35 -5.52
C ASN A 30 8.00 -7.85 -6.33
N THR A 31 8.45 -9.07 -6.02
CA THR A 31 9.22 -9.84 -6.97
C THR A 31 8.36 -9.85 -8.22
N ILE A 32 8.68 -8.99 -9.18
CA ILE A 32 8.24 -9.18 -10.55
C ILE A 32 8.96 -10.46 -10.92
N ALA A 33 8.33 -11.59 -10.61
CA ALA A 33 8.72 -12.87 -11.14
C ALA A 33 8.71 -12.63 -12.64
N VAL A 34 9.92 -12.53 -13.21
CA VAL A 34 10.11 -12.46 -14.65
C VAL A 34 9.66 -13.83 -15.15
N HIS A 35 8.36 -13.96 -15.38
CA HIS A 35 7.80 -15.07 -16.10
C HIS A 35 8.41 -14.92 -17.50
N SER A 36 9.18 -15.92 -17.91
CA SER A 36 9.70 -16.02 -19.27
C SER A 36 8.56 -15.72 -20.24
N HIS A 37 8.69 -14.62 -20.97
CA HIS A 37 7.61 -13.91 -21.63
C HIS A 37 7.12 -14.70 -22.86
N ALA A 38 6.23 -15.67 -22.65
CA ALA A 38 5.46 -16.29 -23.73
C ALA A 38 4.00 -15.79 -23.76
N ASP A 39 3.55 -15.09 -22.71
CA ASP A 39 2.22 -14.48 -22.71
C ASP A 39 2.24 -13.16 -23.50
N PRO A 40 1.38 -13.00 -24.51
CA PRO A 40 1.25 -11.73 -25.23
C PRO A 40 0.74 -10.64 -24.29
N ILE A 41 1.27 -9.42 -24.46
CA ILE A 41 0.71 -8.22 -23.83
C ILE A 41 -0.56 -7.84 -24.59
N GLU A 42 -1.68 -7.79 -23.89
CA GLU A 42 -2.97 -7.40 -24.44
C GLU A 42 -3.45 -6.11 -23.79
N GLY A 43 -4.23 -5.33 -24.54
CA GLY A 43 -4.98 -4.18 -24.03
C GLY A 43 -6.43 -4.54 -23.75
N ARG A 44 -6.98 -4.06 -22.63
CA ARG A 44 -8.40 -4.21 -22.31
C ARG A 44 -8.96 -2.91 -21.76
N GLN A 45 -10.17 -2.56 -22.21
CA GLN A 45 -10.96 -1.50 -21.60
C GLN A 45 -11.72 -2.04 -20.38
N ILE A 46 -11.66 -1.30 -19.27
CA ILE A 46 -12.37 -1.56 -18.02
C ILE A 46 -13.08 -0.28 -17.56
N ALA A 47 -13.96 -0.39 -16.57
CA ALA A 47 -14.44 0.78 -15.84
C ALA A 47 -13.26 1.42 -15.09
N ALA A 48 -13.14 2.74 -15.15
CA ALA A 48 -12.10 3.46 -14.43
C ALA A 48 -12.30 3.27 -12.92
N PRO A 49 -11.29 2.75 -12.20
CA PRO A 49 -11.40 2.67 -10.76
C PRO A 49 -11.48 4.07 -10.14
N PRO A 50 -12.18 4.26 -9.00
CA PRO A 50 -12.32 5.56 -8.37
C PRO A 50 -10.98 6.26 -8.07
N TRP A 51 -9.95 5.49 -7.75
CA TRP A 51 -8.59 5.99 -7.46
C TRP A 51 -7.79 6.40 -8.71
N SER A 52 -8.28 6.06 -9.92
CA SER A 52 -7.58 6.41 -11.15
C SER A 52 -7.68 7.91 -11.44
N ALA A 53 -6.75 8.40 -12.28
CA ALA A 53 -6.76 9.80 -12.72
C ALA A 53 -8.04 10.19 -13.47
N ALA A 54 -8.72 9.24 -14.13
CA ALA A 54 -9.99 9.50 -14.82
C ALA A 54 -11.14 9.84 -13.86
N CYS A 55 -11.02 9.45 -12.58
CA CYS A 55 -12.08 9.51 -11.58
C CYS A 55 -11.72 10.41 -10.37
N MET A 56 -10.62 11.17 -10.47
CA MET A 56 -10.19 12.07 -9.41
C MET A 56 -10.91 13.42 -9.51
N THR A 57 -11.48 13.89 -8.41
CA THR A 57 -12.09 15.22 -8.30
C THR A 57 -11.36 16.05 -7.23
N ASP A 58 -11.68 17.34 -7.13
CA ASP A 58 -11.18 18.19 -6.04
C ASP A 58 -11.63 17.72 -4.65
N HIS A 59 -12.67 16.88 -4.59
CA HIS A 59 -13.16 16.24 -3.37
C HIS A 59 -12.59 14.83 -3.14
N GLY A 60 -11.72 14.37 -4.04
CA GLY A 60 -11.06 13.06 -3.97
C GLY A 60 -11.57 12.03 -4.99
N PRO A 61 -11.17 10.75 -4.81
CA PRO A 61 -11.59 9.62 -5.66
C PRO A 61 -13.11 9.42 -5.69
N SER A 62 -13.72 9.32 -6.86
CA SER A 62 -15.16 9.06 -6.99
C SER A 62 -15.46 8.17 -8.20
N ALA A 63 -16.52 7.37 -8.16
CA ALA A 63 -16.92 6.58 -9.31
C ALA A 63 -17.40 7.51 -10.45
N CYS A 64 -16.76 7.42 -11.61
CA CYS A 64 -17.02 8.34 -12.72
C CYS A 64 -17.66 7.67 -13.95
N GLY A 65 -17.71 6.34 -14.01
CA GLY A 65 -18.28 5.61 -15.16
C GLY A 65 -17.46 5.71 -16.46
N GLU A 66 -16.36 6.48 -16.45
CA GLU A 66 -15.45 6.61 -17.57
C GLU A 66 -14.68 5.30 -17.82
N PRO A 67 -14.34 4.98 -19.08
CA PRO A 67 -13.52 3.83 -19.39
C PRO A 67 -12.03 4.12 -19.18
N MET A 68 -11.27 3.09 -18.80
CA MET A 68 -9.81 3.12 -18.73
C MET A 68 -9.20 1.92 -19.46
N TRP A 69 -8.05 2.11 -20.11
CA TRP A 69 -7.27 1.03 -20.71
C TRP A 69 -6.22 0.50 -19.75
N ILE A 70 -6.19 -0.81 -19.58
CA ILE A 70 -5.12 -1.53 -18.90
C ILE A 70 -4.36 -2.41 -19.89
N TYR A 71 -3.07 -2.59 -19.66
CA TYR A 71 -2.18 -3.39 -20.51
C TYR A 71 -1.39 -4.37 -19.65
N GLY A 72 -1.22 -5.59 -20.14
CA GLY A 72 -0.42 -6.61 -19.46
C GLY A 72 -0.65 -8.00 -20.03
N PRO A 73 -0.01 -9.03 -19.46
CA PRO A 73 -0.31 -10.42 -19.77
C PRO A 73 -1.79 -10.70 -19.54
N ARG A 74 -2.40 -11.49 -20.44
CA ARG A 74 -3.85 -11.83 -20.35
C ARG A 74 -4.26 -12.34 -18.97
N SER A 75 -3.40 -13.15 -18.34
CA SER A 75 -3.58 -13.68 -17.00
C SER A 75 -3.66 -12.59 -15.91
N GLN A 76 -2.84 -11.53 -16.00
CA GLN A 76 -2.91 -10.38 -15.09
C GLN A 76 -4.11 -9.49 -15.38
N ILE A 77 -4.35 -9.09 -16.63
CA ILE A 77 -5.44 -8.17 -16.94
C ILE A 77 -6.82 -8.78 -16.63
N SER A 78 -6.93 -10.12 -16.65
CA SER A 78 -8.17 -10.83 -16.31
C SER A 78 -8.58 -10.68 -14.83
N GLN A 79 -7.63 -10.38 -13.94
CA GLN A 79 -7.90 -10.19 -12.50
C GLN A 79 -8.69 -8.91 -12.24
N TYR A 80 -8.57 -7.91 -13.11
CA TYR A 80 -9.29 -6.64 -12.99
C TYR A 80 -10.75 -6.70 -13.48
N ARG A 81 -11.20 -7.83 -14.02
CA ARG A 81 -12.60 -8.04 -14.46
C ARG A 81 -13.63 -7.75 -13.37
N SER A 82 -13.28 -8.06 -12.12
CA SER A 82 -14.20 -8.03 -10.97
C SER A 82 -13.78 -7.00 -9.93
N ALA A 83 -12.72 -6.23 -10.20
CA ALA A 83 -12.06 -5.43 -9.17
C ALA A 83 -12.78 -4.10 -8.90
N PHE A 84 -13.59 -3.60 -9.85
CA PHE A 84 -14.21 -2.28 -9.80
C PHE A 84 -15.55 -2.29 -10.52
#